data_AF-A0A0N1GDB6-F1
#
_entry.id   AF-A0A0N1GDB6-F1
#
_cell.length_a   1.000
_cell.length_b   1.000
_cell.length_c   1.000
_cell.angle_alpha   90.00
_cell.angle_beta   90.00
_cell.angle_gamma   90.00
#
_symmetry.space_group_name_H-M   'P 1'
#
loop_
_entity.id
_entity.type
_entity.pdbx_description
1 polymer ?
#
loop_
_entity_poly.entity_id
_entity_poly.type
_entity_poly.pdbx_seq_one_letter_code
_entity_poly.pdbx_strand_id
1 'polypeptide(L)' 'MVTRSHYQDGNAPADARTRFVVTMMCAPGKPMLDMVEEEKPKQRAHLRAPRPTD' A
#
# COMPACT_ATOMS: atom_id res chain seq x y z
N MET A 1 1.26 -9.04 4.98
CA MET A 1 0.27 -7.94 5.06
C MET A 1 0.73 -6.79 4.18
N VAL A 2 0.09 -6.57 3.02
CA VAL A 2 0.44 -5.47 2.10
C VAL A 2 -0.80 -4.61 1.89
N THR A 3 -0.95 -3.57 2.72
CA THR A 3 -1.85 -2.44 2.44
C THR A 3 -1.10 -1.52 1.49
N ARG A 4 -1.29 -1.69 0.18
CA ARG A 4 -0.78 -0.72 -0.80
C ARG A 4 -1.78 0.43 -0.86
N SER A 5 -1.57 1.46 -0.04
CA SER A 5 -2.27 2.74 -0.23
C SER A 5 -1.77 3.37 -1.53
N HIS A 6 -2.67 3.53 -2.50
CA HIS A 6 -2.37 4.08 -3.82
C HIS A 6 -2.23 5.62 -3.85
N TYR A 7 -2.14 6.27 -2.69
CA TYR A 7 -2.00 7.73 -2.55
C TYR A 7 -0.54 8.19 -2.69
N GLN A 8 0.05 7.99 -3.86
CA GLN A 8 1.46 8.35 -4.07
C GLN A 8 1.74 9.84 -3.85
N ASP A 9 0.85 10.74 -4.31
CA ASP A 9 1.01 12.19 -4.10
C ASP A 9 0.95 12.60 -2.62
N GLY A 10 0.14 11.91 -1.81
CA GLY A 10 0.04 12.23 -0.39
C GLY A 10 1.21 11.69 0.45
N ASN A 11 1.98 10.72 -0.06
CA ASN A 11 3.08 10.08 0.67
C ASN A 11 4.47 10.64 0.28
N ALA A 12 4.51 11.61 -0.63
CA ALA A 12 5.70 12.26 -1.13
C ALA A 12 5.94 13.75 -0.74
N PRO A 13 5.07 14.47 0.01
CA PRO A 13 5.38 15.86 0.36
C PRO A 13 6.67 15.95 1.19
N ALA A 14 7.62 16.76 0.74
CA ALA A 14 8.91 16.96 1.42
C ALA A 14 8.83 17.92 2.62
N ASP A 15 7.78 18.73 2.66
CA ASP A 15 7.64 19.91 3.52
C ASP A 15 6.42 19.85 4.46
N ALA A 16 5.57 18.81 4.34
CA ALA A 16 4.34 18.69 5.11
C ALA A 16 4.07 17.26 5.60
N ARG A 17 3.42 17.15 6.77
CA ARG A 17 2.97 15.85 7.31
C ARG A 17 1.61 15.47 6.74
N THR A 18 1.52 14.28 6.15
CA THR A 18 0.25 13.71 5.69
C THR A 18 -0.30 12.67 6.67
N ARG A 19 -1.61 12.69 6.91
CA ARG A 19 -2.33 11.65 7.66
C ARG A 19 -3.37 11.01 6.77
N PHE A 20 -3.43 9.69 6.77
CA PHE A 20 -4.39 8.92 6.01
C PHE A 20 -5.32 8.13 6.94
N VAL A 21 -6.61 8.17 6.65
CA VAL A 21 -7.59 7.26 7.23
C VAL A 21 -8.02 6.31 6.12
N VAL A 22 -7.71 5.02 6.30
CA VAL A 22 -8.10 3.97 5.36
C VAL A 22 -9.29 3.22 5.93
N THR A 23 -10.38 3.20 5.18
CA THR A 23 -11.54 2.35 5.50
C THR A 23 -11.46 1.10 4.63
N MET A 24 -11.37 -0.07 5.25
CA MET A 24 -11.24 -1.36 4.55
C MET A 24 -12.54 -2.16 4.59
N MET A 25 -13.03 -2.54 3.40
CA MET A 25 -14.08 -3.52 3.12
C MET A 25 -13.62 -4.97 3.41
N CYS A 26 -14.34 -5.81 4.17
CA CYS A 26 -14.09 -7.26 4.19
C CYS A 26 -15.40 -8.05 4.13
N ALA A 27 -15.35 -9.22 3.48
CA ALA A 27 -16.48 -10.13 3.44
C ALA A 27 -16.75 -10.74 4.84
N PRO A 28 -18.01 -10.97 5.22
CA PRO A 28 -18.35 -11.63 6.48
C PRO A 28 -17.65 -12.99 6.61
N GLY A 29 -17.14 -13.29 7.82
CA GLY A 29 -16.49 -14.56 8.12
C GLY A 29 -15.09 -14.76 7.53
N LYS A 30 -14.52 -13.75 6.85
CA LYS A 30 -13.14 -13.78 6.35
C LYS A 30 -12.21 -12.90 7.19
N PRO A 31 -10.92 -13.27 7.32
CA PRO A 31 -9.95 -12.39 7.96
C PRO A 31 -9.75 -11.14 7.10
N MET A 32 -9.79 -9.96 7.73
CA MET A 32 -9.52 -8.68 7.05
C MET A 32 -8.08 -8.59 6.53
N LEU A 33 -7.16 -9.29 7.19
CA LEU A 33 -5.73 -9.29 6.91
C LEU A 33 -5.21 -10.72 6.94
N ASP A 34 -4.40 -11.06 5.94
CA ASP A 34 -3.74 -12.36 5.86
C ASP A 34 -2.23 -12.17 5.63
N MET A 35 -1.45 -13.14 6.09
CA MET A 35 -0.02 -13.19 5.87
C MET A 35 0.22 -13.62 4.42
N VAL A 36 1.10 -12.91 3.72
CA VAL A 36 1.44 -13.25 2.34
C VAL A 36 2.92 -13.56 2.32
N GLU A 37 3.29 -14.68 1.71
CA GLU A 37 4.68 -15.08 1.49
C GLU A 37 5.44 -14.02 0.68
N GLU A 38 6.73 -13.86 0.97
CA GLU A 38 7.58 -12.81 0.38
C GLU A 38 7.71 -12.90 -1.14
N GLU A 39 7.50 -14.08 -1.72
CA GLU A 39 7.67 -14.32 -3.15
C GLU A 39 6.58 -13.62 -3.97
N LYS A 40 5.33 -13.59 -3.49
CA LYS A 40 4.21 -12.94 -4.20
C LYS A 40 4.41 -11.42 -4.38
N PRO A 41 4.88 -10.66 -3.36
CA PRO A 41 5.28 -9.25 -3.52
C PRO A 41 6.47 -9.01 -4.45
N LYS A 42 7.43 -9.95 -4.54
CA LYS A 42 8.60 -9.84 -5.43
C LYS A 42 8.19 -9.97 -6.89
N GLN A 43 7.39 -10.97 -7.22
CA GLN A 43 6.86 -11.18 -8.57
C GLN A 43 6.07 -9.97 -9.09
N ARG A 44 5.36 -9.27 -8.20
CA ARG A 44 4.54 -8.10 -8.52
C ARG A 44 5.27 -6.76 -8.41
N ALA A 45 6.60 -6.76 -8.22
CA ALA A 45 7.37 -5.53 -8.08
C ALA A 45 7.29 -4.62 -9.31
N HIS A 46 7.10 -5.19 -10.50
CA HIS A 46 6.91 -4.44 -11.74
C HIS A 46 5.60 -3.62 -11.79
N LEU A 47 4.61 -3.93 -10.94
CA LEU A 47 3.37 -3.16 -10.81
C LEU A 47 3.52 -1.95 -9.87
N ARG A 48 4.72 -1.75 -9.30
CA ARG A 48 4.99 -0.63 -8.41
C ARG A 48 5.22 0.60 -9.26
N ALA A 49 4.37 1.61 -9.07
CA ALA A 49 4.61 2.91 -9.68
C ALA A 49 5.99 3.48 -9.27
N PRO A 50 6.68 4.16 -10.19
CA PRO A 50 8.03 4.67 -9.99
C PRO A 50 8.08 5.67 -8.83
N ARG A 51 9.23 5.75 -8.17
CA ARG A 51 9.49 6.76 -7.14
C ARG A 51 10.09 8.00 -7.82
N PRO A 52 9.62 9.22 -7.52
CA PRO A 52 10.33 10.44 -7.90
C PRO A 52 11.76 10.43 -7.34
N THR A 53 12.72 10.93 -8.10
CA THR A 53 14.16 10.92 -7.75
C THR A 53 14.78 12.31 -7.62
N ASP A 54 13.98 13.37 -7.77
CA ASP A 54 14.41 14.77 -7.58
C ASP A 54 14.54 15.12 -6.08
#